data_AF-D8RDR5-F1
#
_entry.id   AF-D8RDR5-F1
#
_cell.length_a   1.000
_cell.length_b   1.000
_cell.length_c   1.000
_cell.angle_alpha   90.00
_cell.angle_beta   90.00
_cell.angle_gamma   90.00
#
_symmetry.space_group_name_H-M   'P 1'
#
loop_
_entity.id
_entity.type
_entity.pdbx_description
1 polymer ?
#
loop_
_entity_poly.entity_id
_entity_poly.type
_entity_poly.pdbx_seq_one_letter_code
_entity_poly.pdbx_strand_id
1 'polypeptide(L)'
;MSYQQGYGSYEQHAHGHPPVQGQVVRVFCKARPDFYLTATDDGVVLSQGNVQDPRQQWIKDDSWGERLTDSSGSKAFALINKATGQALRHGNSENEQVVLSAYSKNEMDDDLLWSASDDLGHGFHTVRTYNNIDLNLDADHGDKKHGGIKEGNKLILFKWQKTHDNQFWKIVPV
;
A
#
# COMPACT_ATOMS: atom_id res chain seq x y z
N MET A 1 30.95 -31.91 35.73
CA MET A 1 31.37 -30.54 35.37
C MET A 1 31.23 -30.42 33.86
N SER A 2 30.10 -29.89 33.41
CA SER A 2 29.81 -29.67 31.99
C SER A 2 29.49 -28.20 31.82
N TYR A 3 30.33 -27.50 31.08
CA TYR A 3 30.05 -26.14 30.61
C TYR A 3 29.13 -26.26 29.40
N GLN A 4 27.96 -25.64 29.49
CA GLN A 4 27.09 -25.41 28.34
C GLN A 4 27.05 -23.90 28.13
N GLN A 5 27.65 -23.45 27.02
CA GLN A 5 27.60 -22.06 26.56
C GLN A 5 26.16 -21.72 26.16
N GLY A 6 25.69 -20.58 26.65
CA GLY A 6 24.36 -20.06 26.39
C GLY A 6 24.22 -19.52 24.98
N TYR A 7 23.08 -19.83 24.37
CA TYR A 7 22.49 -19.01 23.31
C TYR A 7 21.40 -18.18 23.97
N GLY A 8 21.67 -16.87 24.11
CA GLY A 8 20.68 -15.91 24.58
C GLY A 8 19.55 -15.80 23.57
N SER A 9 18.33 -16.05 24.04
CA SER A 9 17.10 -15.74 23.33
C SER A 9 16.96 -14.22 23.19
N TYR A 10 16.92 -13.74 21.95
CA TYR A 10 16.52 -12.38 21.63
C TYR A 10 15.00 -12.28 21.81
N GLU A 11 14.56 -11.99 23.03
CA GLU A 11 13.24 -11.41 23.24
C GLU A 11 13.30 -9.96 22.77
N GLN A 12 12.97 -9.73 21.49
CA GLN A 12 12.70 -8.39 21.01
C GLN A 12 11.42 -7.90 21.66
N HIS A 13 11.58 -6.85 22.46
CA HIS A 13 10.52 -6.06 23.06
C HIS A 13 9.52 -5.58 22.01
N ALA A 14 8.40 -6.30 21.88
CA ALA A 14 7.18 -5.79 21.30
C ALA A 14 6.59 -4.74 22.25
N HIS A 15 7.08 -3.50 22.17
CA HIS A 15 6.39 -2.37 22.76
C HIS A 15 5.07 -2.19 22.00
N GLY A 16 3.97 -2.53 22.68
CA GLY A 16 2.62 -2.49 22.15
C GLY A 16 2.22 -1.09 21.73
N HIS A 17 2.39 -0.79 20.44
CA HIS A 17 1.57 0.22 19.81
C HIS A 17 0.12 -0.28 19.85
N PRO A 18 -0.84 0.55 20.29
CA PRO A 18 -2.25 0.16 20.22
C PRO A 18 -2.58 -0.24 18.77
N PRO A 19 -3.40 -1.29 18.56
CA PRO A 19 -3.72 -1.75 17.22
C PRO A 19 -4.25 -0.56 16.40
N VAL A 20 -3.67 -0.36 15.22
CA VAL A 20 -4.13 0.66 14.27
C VAL A 20 -5.62 0.40 14.02
N GLN A 21 -6.46 1.37 14.35
CA GLN A 21 -7.89 1.28 14.10
C GLN A 21 -8.15 1.61 12.64
N GLY A 22 -8.90 0.75 11.94
CA GLY A 22 -9.20 0.90 10.53
C GLY A 22 -9.87 -0.34 9.98
N GLN A 23 -10.42 -0.23 8.77
CA GLN A 23 -11.01 -1.38 8.10
C GLN A 23 -9.90 -2.25 7.50
N VAL A 24 -9.97 -3.56 7.73
CA VAL A 24 -9.09 -4.51 7.03
C VAL A 24 -9.60 -4.66 5.60
N VAL A 25 -8.73 -4.40 4.65
CA VAL A 25 -9.00 -4.36 3.21
C VAL A 25 -7.96 -5.17 2.44
N ARG A 26 -8.32 -5.53 1.21
CA ARG A 26 -7.41 -5.97 0.17
C ARG A 26 -7.40 -4.96 -0.95
N VAL A 27 -6.27 -4.83 -1.61
CA VAL A 27 -6.06 -3.87 -2.71
C VAL A 27 -5.69 -4.65 -3.96
N PHE A 28 -6.39 -4.42 -5.06
CA PHE A 28 -6.12 -5.10 -6.33
C PHE A 28 -6.28 -4.17 -7.52
N CYS A 29 -5.55 -4.50 -8.58
CA CYS A 29 -5.51 -3.74 -9.81
C CYS A 29 -6.58 -4.22 -10.80
N LYS A 30 -7.20 -3.31 -11.54
CA LYS A 30 -8.15 -3.63 -12.61
C LYS A 30 -7.52 -4.49 -13.70
N ALA A 31 -6.24 -4.26 -14.00
CA ALA A 31 -5.52 -5.02 -15.02
C ALA A 31 -5.41 -6.53 -14.70
N ARG A 32 -5.48 -6.90 -13.41
CA ARG A 32 -5.48 -8.31 -12.96
C ARG A 32 -6.09 -8.45 -11.56
N PRO A 33 -7.43 -8.56 -11.45
CA PRO A 33 -8.14 -8.50 -10.16
C PRO A 33 -7.91 -9.69 -9.22
N ASP A 34 -7.32 -10.79 -9.71
CA ASP A 34 -6.93 -11.95 -8.91
C ASP A 34 -5.54 -11.79 -8.26
N PHE A 35 -4.86 -10.65 -8.48
CA PHE A 35 -3.56 -10.32 -7.89
C PHE A 35 -3.70 -9.18 -6.88
N TYR A 36 -3.14 -9.38 -5.68
CA TYR A 36 -3.30 -8.46 -4.57
C TYR A 36 -1.98 -7.75 -4.23
N LEU A 37 -2.11 -6.54 -3.72
CA LEU A 37 -1.02 -5.75 -3.16
C LEU A 37 -0.42 -6.50 -1.96
N THR A 38 0.86 -6.85 -2.05
CA THR A 38 1.53 -7.78 -1.15
C THR A 38 2.81 -7.17 -0.61
N ALA A 39 2.93 -7.10 0.72
CA ALA A 39 4.16 -6.65 1.38
C ALA A 39 5.27 -7.70 1.28
N THR A 40 6.44 -7.28 0.86
CA THR A 40 7.68 -8.07 0.84
C THR A 40 8.75 -7.35 1.66
N ASP A 41 9.89 -8.01 1.86
CA ASP A 41 11.00 -7.40 2.60
C ASP A 41 11.68 -6.28 1.76
N ASP A 42 11.51 -6.31 0.44
CA ASP A 42 12.07 -5.34 -0.52
C ASP A 42 11.06 -4.26 -0.98
N GLY A 43 9.90 -4.16 -0.31
CA GLY A 43 8.85 -3.20 -0.61
C GLY A 43 7.49 -3.85 -0.82
N VAL A 44 6.84 -3.53 -1.93
CA VAL A 44 5.49 -4.02 -2.23
C VAL A 44 5.43 -4.51 -3.68
N VAL A 45 4.72 -5.62 -3.89
CA VAL A 45 4.51 -6.22 -5.21
C VAL A 45 3.06 -6.65 -5.41
N LEU A 46 2.70 -7.02 -6.63
CA LEU A 46 1.50 -7.80 -6.92
C LEU A 46 1.80 -9.30 -6.91
N SER A 47 1.01 -10.06 -6.15
CA SER A 47 1.09 -11.52 -6.10
C SER A 47 -0.28 -12.17 -6.23
N GLN A 48 -0.33 -13.46 -6.58
CA GLN A 48 -1.58 -14.22 -6.62
C GLN A 48 -2.36 -14.09 -5.29
N GLY A 49 -3.64 -13.75 -5.41
CA GLY A 49 -4.51 -13.49 -4.27
C GLY A 49 -4.70 -14.68 -3.33
N ASN A 50 -4.33 -14.48 -2.07
CA ASN A 50 -4.57 -15.33 -0.93
C ASN A 50 -5.18 -14.48 0.18
N VAL A 51 -6.51 -14.56 0.34
CA VAL A 51 -7.25 -13.76 1.32
C VAL A 51 -6.87 -14.03 2.78
N GLN A 52 -6.19 -15.15 3.06
CA GLN A 52 -5.73 -15.50 4.41
C GLN A 52 -4.31 -14.99 4.71
N ASP A 53 -3.57 -14.52 3.71
CA ASP A 53 -2.21 -14.03 3.90
C ASP A 53 -2.22 -12.62 4.50
N PRO A 54 -1.74 -12.41 5.73
CA PRO A 54 -1.69 -11.09 6.34
C PRO A 54 -0.77 -10.10 5.60
N ARG A 55 0.16 -10.57 4.76
CA ARG A 55 0.96 -9.68 3.88
C ARG A 55 0.14 -9.11 2.73
N GLN A 56 -1.00 -9.72 2.40
CA GLN A 56 -1.95 -9.23 1.39
C GLN A 56 -3.14 -8.48 2.00
N GLN A 57 -3.21 -8.39 3.34
CA GLN A 57 -4.21 -7.65 4.07
C GLN A 57 -3.64 -6.32 4.55
N TRP A 58 -4.43 -5.26 4.39
CA TRP A 58 -4.05 -3.89 4.75
C TRP A 58 -5.10 -3.32 5.68
N ILE A 59 -4.70 -2.54 6.68
CA ILE A 59 -5.58 -1.72 7.48
C ILE A 59 -5.63 -0.36 6.78
N LYS A 60 -6.83 0.06 6.37
CA LYS A 60 -7.07 1.41 5.86
C LYS A 60 -7.42 2.32 7.02
N ASP A 61 -6.51 3.24 7.36
CA ASP A 61 -6.71 4.28 8.37
C ASP A 61 -7.24 5.55 7.69
N ASP A 62 -8.54 5.79 7.86
CA ASP A 62 -9.26 6.94 7.30
C ASP A 62 -9.27 8.17 8.22
N SER A 63 -8.68 8.08 9.42
CA SER A 63 -8.73 9.17 10.41
C SER A 63 -8.06 10.46 9.93
N TRP A 64 -7.06 10.34 9.05
CA TRP A 64 -6.42 11.49 8.39
C TRP A 64 -7.39 12.31 7.55
N GLY A 65 -8.35 11.64 6.91
CA GLY A 65 -9.39 12.24 6.06
C GLY A 65 -10.39 13.13 6.78
N GLU A 66 -10.37 13.20 8.11
CA GLU A 66 -11.16 14.15 8.89
C GLU A 66 -10.60 15.58 8.82
N ARG A 67 -9.29 15.72 8.61
CA ARG A 67 -8.58 17.01 8.60
C ARG A 67 -7.80 17.28 7.32
N LEU A 68 -7.54 16.24 6.52
CA LEU A 68 -6.71 16.30 5.33
C LEU A 68 -7.50 15.88 4.08
N THR A 69 -7.48 16.74 3.06
CA THR A 69 -7.95 16.43 1.71
C THR A 69 -6.88 16.84 0.70
N ASP A 70 -6.73 16.06 -0.37
CA ASP A 70 -5.83 16.43 -1.45
C ASP A 70 -6.33 17.69 -2.19
N SER A 71 -5.57 18.13 -3.20
CA SER A 71 -5.87 19.35 -3.95
C SER A 71 -7.17 19.31 -4.76
N SER A 72 -7.82 18.15 -4.92
CA SER A 72 -9.16 18.06 -5.50
C SER A 72 -10.27 17.80 -4.46
N GLY A 73 -9.94 17.81 -3.17
CA GLY A 73 -10.89 17.63 -2.08
C GLY A 73 -11.13 16.17 -1.67
N SER A 74 -10.39 15.19 -2.21
CA SER A 74 -10.53 13.79 -1.77
C SER A 74 -9.83 13.58 -0.43
N LYS A 75 -10.50 12.86 0.48
CA LYS A 75 -9.98 12.57 1.82
C LYS A 75 -8.69 11.74 1.77
N ALA A 76 -7.74 12.11 2.63
CA ALA A 76 -6.52 11.34 2.86
C ALA A 76 -6.80 10.04 3.61
N PHE A 77 -5.98 9.02 3.36
CA PHE A 77 -5.92 7.79 4.15
C PHE A 77 -4.50 7.22 4.15
N ALA A 78 -4.20 6.34 5.10
CA ALA A 78 -3.00 5.51 5.10
C ALA A 78 -3.37 4.03 4.87
N LEU A 79 -2.47 3.27 4.25
CA LEU A 79 -2.57 1.82 4.10
C LEU A 79 -1.46 1.15 4.89
N ILE A 80 -1.82 0.45 5.97
CA ILE A 80 -0.88 -0.21 6.87
C ILE A 80 -0.94 -1.71 6.64
N ASN A 81 0.19 -2.34 6.31
CA ASN A 81 0.20 -3.78 6.11
C ASN A 81 -0.04 -4.51 7.43
N LYS A 82 -0.93 -5.51 7.43
CA LYS A 82 -1.32 -6.21 8.66
C LYS A 82 -0.21 -7.11 9.21
N ALA A 83 0.64 -7.69 8.36
CA ALA A 83 1.73 -8.56 8.80
C ALA A 83 2.90 -7.77 9.39
N THR A 84 3.26 -6.64 8.78
CA THR A 84 4.46 -5.89 9.15
C THR A 84 4.18 -4.70 10.07
N GLY A 85 2.95 -4.20 10.10
CA GLY A 85 2.59 -2.95 10.79
C GLY A 85 3.15 -1.69 10.13
N GLN A 86 3.75 -1.80 8.94
CA GLN A 86 4.33 -0.69 8.19
C GLN A 86 3.34 -0.12 7.18
N ALA A 87 3.40 1.19 6.96
CA ALA A 87 2.56 1.88 5.98
C ALA A 87 3.17 1.89 4.58
N LEU A 88 2.30 1.89 3.57
CA LEU A 88 2.64 2.12 2.18
C LEU A 88 3.18 3.55 2.00
N ARG A 89 4.45 3.67 1.66
CA ARG A 89 5.15 4.95 1.52
C ARG A 89 5.46 5.25 0.06
N HIS A 90 5.04 6.41 -0.41
CA HIS A 90 5.40 6.88 -1.74
C HIS A 90 6.75 7.61 -1.77
N GLY A 91 7.29 7.74 -2.98
CA GLY A 91 8.40 8.63 -3.30
C GLY A 91 7.93 10.04 -3.65
N ASN A 92 8.78 10.81 -4.30
CA ASN A 92 8.47 12.18 -4.74
C ASN A 92 8.51 12.40 -6.25
N SER A 93 9.01 11.41 -7.00
CA SER A 93 9.22 11.51 -8.45
C SER A 93 8.62 10.33 -9.23
N GLU A 94 8.37 10.57 -10.51
CA GLU A 94 7.98 9.51 -11.46
C GLU A 94 9.02 8.38 -11.47
N ASN A 95 8.55 7.13 -11.52
CA ASN A 95 9.31 5.88 -11.49
C ASN A 95 9.98 5.53 -10.15
N GLU A 96 9.78 6.32 -9.09
CA GLU A 96 10.22 5.90 -7.76
C GLU A 96 9.38 4.71 -7.26
N GLN A 97 10.06 3.71 -6.70
CA GLN A 97 9.42 2.53 -6.15
C GLN A 97 8.69 2.87 -4.85
N VAL A 98 7.47 2.36 -4.71
CA VAL A 98 6.69 2.40 -3.47
C VAL A 98 7.22 1.36 -2.49
N VAL A 99 7.44 1.77 -1.25
CA VAL A 99 8.09 0.96 -0.21
C VAL A 99 7.24 0.92 1.06
N LEU A 100 7.74 0.24 2.09
CA LEU A 100 7.13 0.18 3.42
C LEU A 100 7.94 1.02 4.41
N SER A 101 7.26 1.75 5.27
CA SER A 101 7.89 2.54 6.34
C SER A 101 7.13 2.44 7.66
N ALA A 102 7.79 2.77 8.76
CA ALA A 102 7.14 2.81 10.07
C ALA A 102 5.93 3.76 10.05
N TYR A 103 4.85 3.36 10.72
CA TYR A 103 3.62 4.14 10.79
C TYR A 103 3.37 4.64 12.21
N SER A 104 3.10 5.94 12.34
CA SER A 104 2.62 6.55 13.58
C SER A 104 1.36 7.37 13.28
N LYS A 105 0.25 7.04 13.93
CA LYS A 105 -0.98 7.83 13.80
C LYS A 105 -0.90 9.23 14.43
N ASN A 106 0.12 9.46 15.27
CA ASN A 106 0.29 10.71 16.02
C ASN A 106 1.24 11.69 15.32
N GLU A 107 2.04 11.20 14.38
CA GLU A 107 3.03 11.99 13.65
C GLU A 107 2.62 12.00 12.19
N MET A 108 2.42 13.21 11.65
CA MET A 108 2.07 13.37 10.25
C MET A 108 3.32 13.16 9.39
N ASP A 109 3.23 12.21 8.46
CA ASP A 109 4.21 12.00 7.40
C ASP A 109 3.44 11.99 6.08
N ASP A 110 3.64 13.04 5.27
CA ASP A 110 2.95 13.23 3.99
C ASP A 110 3.20 12.05 3.05
N ASP A 111 4.38 11.43 3.13
CA ASP A 111 4.79 10.34 2.23
C ASP A 111 4.05 9.02 2.52
N LEU A 112 3.30 8.95 3.62
CA LEU A 112 2.46 7.81 4.00
C LEU A 112 0.98 8.01 3.62
N LEU A 113 0.62 9.20 3.16
CA LEU A 113 -0.77 9.57 2.90
C LEU A 113 -1.10 9.46 1.42
N TRP A 114 -2.21 8.79 1.17
CA TRP A 114 -2.77 8.57 -0.15
C TRP A 114 -4.17 9.15 -0.21
N SER A 115 -4.65 9.37 -1.41
CA SER A 115 -6.05 9.65 -1.68
C SER A 115 -6.54 8.81 -2.86
N ALA A 116 -7.86 8.78 -3.04
CA ALA A 116 -8.49 8.12 -4.17
C ALA A 116 -9.19 9.16 -5.05
N SER A 117 -9.12 8.97 -6.36
CA SER A 117 -9.93 9.76 -7.30
C SER A 117 -11.43 9.48 -7.12
N ASP A 118 -12.27 10.19 -7.86
CA ASP A 118 -13.65 9.74 -8.12
C ASP A 118 -13.67 8.34 -8.77
N ASP A 119 -14.83 7.68 -8.71
CA ASP A 119 -15.03 6.37 -9.34
C ASP A 119 -14.88 6.47 -10.87
N LEU A 120 -13.90 5.74 -11.42
CA LEU A 120 -13.60 5.62 -12.84
C LEU A 120 -14.43 4.51 -13.52
N GLY A 121 -15.32 3.87 -12.78
CA GLY A 121 -16.25 2.84 -13.23
C GLY A 121 -16.13 1.56 -12.41
N HIS A 122 -17.29 1.04 -12.00
CA HIS A 122 -17.43 -0.20 -11.24
C HIS A 122 -16.72 -0.17 -9.87
N GLY A 123 -16.45 0.98 -9.27
CA GLY A 123 -15.74 1.14 -8.01
C GLY A 123 -14.22 1.08 -8.14
N PHE A 124 -13.67 1.33 -9.33
CA PHE A 124 -12.23 1.46 -9.53
C PHE A 124 -11.83 2.94 -9.46
N HIS A 125 -10.73 3.24 -8.80
CA HIS A 125 -10.21 4.59 -8.61
C HIS A 125 -8.73 4.63 -9.00
N THR A 126 -8.15 5.79 -9.26
CA THR A 126 -6.70 5.90 -9.03
C THR A 126 -6.45 5.97 -7.53
N VAL A 127 -5.27 5.51 -7.11
CA VAL A 127 -4.71 5.77 -5.77
C VAL A 127 -3.53 6.67 -6.02
N ARG A 128 -3.53 7.87 -5.42
CA ARG A 128 -2.57 8.94 -5.74
C ARG A 128 -1.96 9.51 -4.48
N THR A 129 -0.78 10.11 -4.61
CA THR A 129 -0.15 10.72 -3.43
C THR A 129 -1.04 11.87 -2.95
N TYR A 130 -1.18 12.00 -1.63
CA TYR A 130 -2.05 13.01 -1.05
C TYR A 130 -1.59 14.43 -1.40
N ASN A 131 -0.27 14.65 -1.40
CA ASN A 131 0.37 15.95 -1.60
C ASN A 131 0.62 16.31 -3.09
N ASN A 132 0.53 15.35 -4.00
CA ASN A 132 0.75 15.56 -5.44
C ASN A 132 -0.11 14.60 -6.28
N ILE A 133 -1.34 15.03 -6.56
CA ILE A 133 -2.34 14.22 -7.28
C ILE A 133 -1.97 13.86 -8.72
N ASP A 134 -0.89 14.42 -9.28
CA ASP A 134 -0.39 14.08 -10.60
C ASP A 134 0.34 12.72 -10.61
N LEU A 135 0.79 12.22 -9.45
CA LEU A 135 1.46 10.94 -9.29
C LEU A 135 0.54 9.89 -8.68
N ASN A 136 0.39 8.77 -9.37
CA ASN A 136 -0.48 7.66 -9.01
C ASN A 136 0.34 6.42 -8.69
N LEU A 137 -0.22 5.56 -7.84
CA LEU A 137 0.20 4.17 -7.69
C LEU A 137 0.02 3.46 -9.03
N ASP A 138 1.09 2.89 -9.53
CA ASP A 138 1.15 2.20 -10.81
C ASP A 138 1.83 0.84 -10.61
N ALA A 139 1.25 -0.22 -11.17
CA ALA A 139 1.94 -1.50 -11.28
C ALA A 139 2.93 -1.44 -12.44
N ASP A 140 4.22 -1.39 -12.11
CA ASP A 140 5.33 -1.17 -13.03
C ASP A 140 5.29 -2.16 -14.20
N HIS A 141 5.27 -1.67 -15.44
CA HIS A 141 5.13 -2.49 -16.65
C HIS A 141 3.92 -3.46 -16.62
N GLY A 142 2.87 -3.12 -15.87
CA GLY A 142 1.65 -3.89 -15.73
C GLY A 142 0.63 -3.66 -16.83
N ASP A 143 0.90 -2.74 -17.76
CA ASP A 143 0.03 -2.44 -18.89
C ASP A 143 0.12 -3.49 -20.01
N LYS A 144 -0.84 -3.44 -20.93
CA LYS A 144 -0.96 -4.43 -22.01
C LYS A 144 0.24 -4.45 -22.96
N LYS A 145 0.96 -3.34 -23.15
CA LYS A 145 2.13 -3.29 -24.06
C LYS A 145 3.29 -4.12 -23.54
N HIS A 146 3.39 -4.31 -22.23
CA HIS A 146 4.43 -5.10 -21.57
C HIS A 146 3.96 -6.52 -21.17
N GLY A 147 2.77 -6.91 -21.62
CA GLY A 147 2.19 -8.22 -21.38
C GLY A 147 1.32 -8.32 -20.11
N GLY A 148 0.94 -7.18 -19.53
CA GLY A 148 0.05 -7.12 -18.37
C GLY A 148 0.74 -7.46 -17.05
N ILE A 149 -0.07 -7.49 -15.98
CA ILE A 149 0.36 -7.85 -14.63
C ILE A 149 0.80 -9.32 -14.55
N LYS A 150 1.89 -9.55 -13.84
CA LYS A 150 2.58 -10.81 -13.56
C LYS A 150 2.92 -10.86 -12.05
N GLU A 151 3.36 -12.03 -11.61
CA GLU A 151 3.87 -12.22 -10.26
C GLU A 151 5.10 -11.33 -10.03
N GLY A 152 5.11 -10.62 -8.90
CA GLY A 152 6.23 -9.79 -8.51
C GLY A 152 6.31 -8.42 -9.17
N ASN A 153 5.29 -7.97 -9.92
CA ASN A 153 5.26 -6.59 -10.41
C ASN A 153 5.41 -5.62 -9.23
N LYS A 154 6.46 -4.80 -9.28
CA LYS A 154 6.69 -3.73 -8.31
C LYS A 154 5.65 -2.63 -8.48
N LEU A 155 5.50 -1.85 -7.43
CA LEU A 155 4.66 -0.65 -7.46
C LEU A 155 5.56 0.57 -7.55
N ILE A 156 5.22 1.49 -8.44
CA ILE A 156 5.95 2.75 -8.65
C ILE A 156 4.96 3.92 -8.63
N LEU A 157 5.51 5.13 -8.56
CA LEU A 157 4.77 6.33 -8.90
C LEU A 157 4.82 6.59 -10.41
N PHE A 158 3.67 6.86 -11.01
CA PHE A 158 3.62 7.27 -12.40
C PHE A 158 2.56 8.33 -12.64
N LYS A 159 2.80 9.19 -13.63
CA LYS A 159 1.80 10.18 -14.03
C LYS A 159 0.53 9.49 -14.52
N TRP A 160 -0.61 10.16 -14.32
CA TRP A 160 -1.89 9.59 -14.75
C TRP A 160 -1.91 9.28 -16.25
N GLN A 161 -2.26 8.04 -16.57
CA GLN A 161 -2.48 7.54 -17.92
C GLN A 161 -3.92 7.04 -18.02
N LYS A 162 -4.80 7.84 -18.63
CA LYS A 162 -6.26 7.60 -18.67
C LYS A 162 -6.68 6.22 -19.21
N THR A 163 -5.84 5.58 -20.02
CA THR A 163 -6.14 4.28 -20.66
C THR A 163 -5.39 3.10 -20.03
N HIS A 164 -4.61 3.34 -18.98
CA HIS A 164 -3.73 2.34 -18.37
C HIS A 164 -4.44 1.69 -17.17
N ASP A 165 -5.06 0.53 -17.41
CA ASP A 165 -5.77 -0.24 -16.37
C ASP A 165 -4.84 -0.64 -15.19
N ASN A 166 -3.51 -0.60 -15.36
CA ASN A 166 -2.52 -0.85 -14.31
C ASN A 166 -2.40 0.27 -13.25
N GLN A 167 -3.13 1.37 -13.42
CA GLN A 167 -3.26 2.46 -12.44
C GLN A 167 -4.63 2.48 -11.74
N PHE A 168 -5.53 1.55 -12.06
CA PHE A 168 -6.89 1.53 -11.54
C PHE A 168 -7.00 0.48 -10.44
N TRP A 169 -7.38 0.92 -9.26
CA TRP A 169 -7.31 0.14 -8.04
C TRP A 169 -8.69 0.02 -7.40
N LYS A 170 -8.89 -1.12 -6.74
CA LYS A 170 -10.00 -1.34 -5.83
C LYS A 170 -9.46 -1.64 -4.46
N ILE A 171 -10.00 -0.94 -3.48
CA ILE A 171 -9.76 -1.18 -2.07
C ILE A 171 -11.08 -1.70 -1.50
N VAL A 172 -11.11 -2.96 -1.09
CA VAL A 172 -12.35 -3.61 -0.63
C VAL A 172 -12.15 -4.28 0.72
N PRO A 173 -13.17 -4.35 1.58
CA PRO A 173 -13.09 -5.10 2.83
C PRO A 173 -12.69 -6.56 2.60
N VAL A 174 -11.91 -7.11 3.54
CA VAL A 174 -11.60 -8.56 3.64
C VAL A 174 -12.72 -9.29 4.35
#